data_AF-K9UWV0-F1
#
_entry.id   AF-K9UWV0-F1
#
_cell.length_a   1.000
_cell.length_b   1.000
_cell.length_c   1.000
_cell.angle_alpha   90.00
_cell.angle_beta   90.00
_cell.angle_gamma   90.00
#
_symmetry.space_group_name_H-M   'P 1'
#
loop_
_entity.id
_entity.type
_entity.pdbx_description
1 polymer ?
#
loop_
_entity_poly.entity_id
_entity_poly.type
_entity_poly.pdbx_seq_one_letter_code
_entity_poly.pdbx_strand_id
1 'polypeptide(L)'
;MSTNNFKTPLGYIEQAIAELRKTQDELQDELREVRNFKEKYFHLETQLQMTQQELENTKLKLQIQEQKLQTEQESIKNLKKEVKNLINESEQTKQKVENLDKKTDKTVQDIKKGVENGSIVAQKALMLKGKDNEHWIKFRKLDGANHHCLQVLRNDNTWHDDVKVKSALFLQASDDKHWMRYKYMKDGKYHTFYIWDVNDTWHHCVRVGAAKKIRD
;
A
#
# COMPACT_ATOMS: atom_id res chain seq x y z
N MET A 1 85.93 12.06 -80.48
CA MET A 1 86.21 11.03 -81.51
C MET A 1 86.77 9.82 -80.78
N SER A 2 85.93 8.81 -80.51
CA SER A 2 86.39 7.56 -79.89
C SER A 2 86.81 6.61 -81.02
N THR A 3 88.10 6.33 -81.11
CA THR A 3 88.65 5.39 -82.08
C THR A 3 88.24 3.98 -81.67
N ASN A 4 87.33 3.38 -82.43
CA ASN A 4 86.91 1.99 -82.32
C ASN A 4 88.11 1.04 -82.46
N ASN A 5 88.75 0.72 -81.33
CA ASN A 5 89.93 -0.15 -81.24
C ASN A 5 89.56 -1.66 -81.19
N PHE A 6 88.35 -1.99 -81.67
CA PHE A 6 87.69 -3.31 -81.61
C PHE A 6 88.33 -4.40 -82.48
N LYS A 7 89.53 -4.17 -83.02
CA LYS A 7 90.25 -5.15 -83.86
C LYS A 7 91.52 -5.69 -83.22
N THR A 8 91.81 -5.29 -81.99
CA THR A 8 92.95 -5.83 -81.22
C THR A 8 92.43 -6.71 -80.08
N PRO A 9 93.14 -7.79 -79.72
CA PRO A 9 92.82 -8.59 -78.55
C PRO A 9 92.69 -7.76 -77.26
N LEU A 10 93.44 -6.67 -77.13
CA LEU A 10 93.38 -5.76 -75.98
C LEU A 10 92.03 -5.02 -75.88
N GLY A 11 91.49 -4.51 -77.00
CA GLY A 11 90.20 -3.81 -77.00
C GLY A 11 89.02 -4.70 -76.60
N TYR A 12 89.04 -5.99 -76.96
CA TYR A 12 88.04 -6.96 -76.50
C TYR A 12 88.12 -7.22 -74.99
N ILE A 13 89.34 -7.29 -74.44
CA ILE A 13 89.56 -7.46 -73.00
C ILE A 13 89.08 -6.23 -72.22
N GLU A 14 89.37 -5.02 -72.71
CA GLU A 14 88.92 -3.77 -72.08
C GLU A 14 87.38 -3.66 -72.06
N GLN A 15 86.71 -4.05 -73.15
CA GLN A 15 85.24 -4.10 -73.20
C GLN A 15 84.68 -5.12 -72.21
N ALA A 16 85.23 -6.33 -72.18
CA ALA A 16 84.78 -7.37 -71.25
C ALA A 16 84.95 -6.92 -69.78
N ILE A 17 86.04 -6.21 -69.44
CA ILE A 17 86.24 -5.63 -68.11
C ILE A 17 85.17 -4.55 -67.81
N ALA A 18 84.85 -3.69 -68.78
CA ALA A 18 83.83 -2.66 -68.59
C ALA A 18 82.44 -3.26 -68.39
N GLU A 19 82.08 -4.29 -69.15
CA GLU A 19 80.83 -5.03 -68.99
C GLU A 19 80.77 -5.73 -67.64
N LEU A 20 81.83 -6.41 -67.21
CA LEU A 20 81.90 -7.04 -65.89
C LEU A 20 81.73 -6.04 -64.75
N ARG A 21 82.32 -4.85 -64.85
CA ARG A 21 82.12 -3.77 -63.86
C ARG A 21 80.67 -3.30 -63.82
N LYS A 22 80.04 -3.11 -64.98
CA LYS A 22 78.63 -2.72 -65.06
C LYS A 22 77.73 -3.78 -64.40
N THR A 23 77.96 -5.05 -64.69
CA THR A 23 77.21 -6.14 -64.06
C THR A 23 77.47 -6.24 -62.55
N GLN A 24 78.71 -5.94 -62.11
CA GLN A 24 79.04 -5.88 -60.69
C GLN A 24 78.26 -4.77 -59.97
N ASP A 25 78.16 -3.58 -60.57
CA ASP A 25 77.41 -2.46 -60.02
C ASP A 25 75.90 -2.78 -59.97
N GLU A 26 75.34 -3.34 -61.05
CA GLU A 26 73.94 -3.78 -61.09
C GLU A 26 73.63 -4.82 -60.00
N LEU A 27 74.51 -5.81 -59.80
CA LEU A 27 74.35 -6.81 -58.75
C LEU A 27 74.41 -6.19 -57.34
N GLN A 28 75.23 -5.15 -57.14
CA GLN A 28 75.28 -4.45 -55.85
C GLN A 28 73.99 -3.68 -55.56
N ASP A 29 73.40 -3.05 -56.58
CA ASP A 29 72.12 -2.36 -56.46
C ASP A 29 70.98 -3.35 -56.17
N GLU A 30 70.91 -4.48 -56.89
CA GLU A 30 69.93 -5.55 -56.61
C GLU A 30 70.08 -6.10 -55.18
N LEU A 31 71.31 -6.35 -54.71
CA LEU A 31 71.57 -6.79 -53.34
C LEU A 31 71.08 -5.77 -52.31
N ARG A 32 71.21 -4.48 -52.60
CA ARG A 32 70.70 -3.41 -51.74
C ARG A 32 69.17 -3.41 -51.71
N GLU A 33 68.52 -3.59 -52.85
CA GLU A 33 67.05 -3.69 -52.93
C GLU A 33 66.52 -4.91 -52.17
N VAL A 34 67.16 -6.07 -52.30
CA VAL A 34 66.79 -7.29 -51.57
C VAL A 34 66.90 -7.08 -50.05
N ARG A 35 67.95 -6.40 -49.59
CA ARG A 35 68.10 -6.05 -48.16
C ARG A 35 66.97 -5.12 -47.69
N ASN A 36 66.68 -4.08 -48.46
CA ASN A 36 65.57 -3.16 -48.14
C ASN A 36 64.22 -3.88 -48.11
N PHE A 37 63.97 -4.81 -49.04
CA PHE A 37 62.74 -5.59 -49.07
C PHE A 37 62.64 -6.51 -47.84
N LYS A 38 63.74 -7.15 -47.45
CA LYS A 38 63.79 -8.01 -46.26
C LYS A 38 63.47 -7.24 -44.98
N GLU A 39 63.99 -6.02 -44.84
CA GLU A 39 63.69 -5.15 -43.69
C GLU A 39 62.20 -4.75 -43.65
N LYS A 40 61.62 -4.37 -44.80
CA LYS A 40 60.20 -4.06 -44.91
C LYS A 40 59.32 -5.26 -44.58
N TYR A 41 59.69 -6.45 -45.05
CA TYR A 41 58.99 -7.69 -44.74
C TYR A 41 58.99 -7.97 -43.23
N PHE A 42 60.15 -7.89 -42.59
CA PHE A 42 60.26 -8.09 -41.14
C PHE A 42 59.42 -7.08 -40.34
N HIS A 43 59.42 -5.81 -40.79
CA HIS A 43 58.59 -4.79 -40.18
C HIS A 43 57.09 -5.11 -40.29
N LEU A 44 56.64 -5.53 -41.47
CA LEU A 44 55.24 -5.91 -41.70
C LEU A 44 54.83 -7.15 -40.90
N GLU A 45 55.70 -8.14 -40.79
CA GLU A 45 55.48 -9.32 -39.94
C GLU A 45 55.30 -8.95 -38.47
N THR A 46 56.12 -8.01 -37.96
CA THR A 46 55.99 -7.49 -36.60
C THR A 46 54.65 -6.76 -36.40
N GLN A 47 54.27 -5.89 -37.34
CA GLN A 47 52.98 -5.18 -37.28
C GLN A 47 51.80 -6.16 -37.28
N LEU A 48 51.86 -7.20 -38.12
CA LEU A 48 50.83 -8.23 -38.19
C LEU A 48 50.66 -8.95 -36.85
N GLN A 49 51.76 -9.32 -36.19
CA GLN A 49 51.73 -9.95 -34.87
C GLN A 49 51.11 -9.02 -33.81
N MET A 50 51.45 -7.73 -33.83
CA MET A 50 50.86 -6.75 -32.92
C MET A 50 49.34 -6.62 -33.14
N THR A 51 48.90 -6.49 -34.39
CA THR A 51 47.47 -6.39 -34.72
C THR A 51 46.70 -7.67 -34.34
N GLN A 52 47.30 -8.85 -34.51
CA GLN A 52 46.71 -10.11 -34.05
C GLN A 52 46.51 -10.13 -32.53
N GLN A 53 47.50 -9.65 -31.77
CA GLN A 53 47.39 -9.57 -30.31
C GLN A 53 46.31 -8.56 -29.87
N GLU A 54 46.22 -7.40 -30.53
CA GLU A 54 45.17 -6.41 -30.27
C GLU A 54 43.77 -6.94 -30.59
N LEU A 55 43.64 -7.72 -31.67
CA LEU A 55 42.39 -8.36 -32.06
C LEU A 55 41.92 -9.36 -30.99
N GLU A 56 42.81 -10.23 -30.52
CA GLU A 56 42.48 -11.20 -29.45
C GLU A 56 42.12 -10.48 -28.15
N ASN A 57 42.85 -9.43 -27.77
CA ASN A 57 42.51 -8.61 -26.61
C ASN A 57 41.14 -7.95 -26.73
N THR A 58 40.80 -7.46 -27.91
CA THR A 58 39.50 -6.83 -28.19
C THR A 58 38.37 -7.85 -28.11
N LYS A 59 38.59 -9.05 -28.66
CA LYS A 59 37.64 -10.16 -28.60
C LYS A 59 37.36 -10.61 -27.16
N LEU A 60 38.38 -10.69 -26.32
CA LEU A 60 38.22 -10.99 -24.89
C LEU A 60 37.40 -9.90 -24.17
N LYS A 61 37.69 -8.63 -24.43
CA LYS A 61 36.91 -7.51 -23.86
C LYS A 61 35.44 -7.57 -24.29
N LEU A 62 35.17 -7.91 -25.54
CA LEU A 62 33.82 -8.05 -26.07
C LEU A 62 33.07 -9.18 -25.35
N GLN A 63 33.68 -10.36 -25.21
CA GLN A 63 33.08 -11.49 -24.48
C GLN A 63 32.75 -11.14 -23.02
N ILE A 64 33.64 -10.41 -22.33
CA ILE A 64 33.38 -9.94 -20.96
C ILE A 64 32.19 -8.96 -20.93
N GLN A 65 32.08 -8.07 -21.90
CA GLN A 65 30.94 -7.14 -21.99
C GLN A 65 29.62 -7.86 -22.29
N GLU A 66 29.63 -8.86 -23.16
CA GLU A 66 28.45 -9.69 -23.46
C GLU A 66 27.94 -10.42 -22.20
N GLN A 67 28.85 -11.00 -21.40
CA GLN A 67 28.47 -11.65 -20.13
C GLN A 67 27.89 -10.67 -19.11
N LYS A 68 28.45 -9.46 -19.00
CA LYS A 68 27.91 -8.40 -18.13
C LYS A 68 26.51 -8.00 -18.58
N LEU A 69 26.31 -7.79 -19.89
CA LEU A 69 25.02 -7.43 -20.45
C LEU A 69 23.96 -8.51 -20.17
N GLN A 70 24.32 -9.78 -20.32
CA GLN A 70 23.42 -10.90 -20.01
C GLN A 70 23.01 -10.91 -18.53
N THR A 71 23.97 -10.69 -17.63
CA THR A 71 23.71 -10.61 -16.18
C THR A 71 22.78 -9.45 -15.83
N GLU A 72 22.99 -8.28 -16.43
CA GLU A 72 22.12 -7.11 -16.23
C GLU A 72 20.71 -7.35 -16.76
N GLN A 73 20.56 -8.00 -17.92
CA GLN A 73 19.25 -8.37 -18.47
C GLN A 73 18.48 -9.31 -17.54
N GLU A 74 19.14 -10.28 -16.94
CA GLU A 74 18.52 -11.18 -15.96
C GLU A 74 18.10 -10.43 -14.69
N SER A 75 18.94 -9.53 -14.19
CA SER A 75 18.62 -8.65 -13.05
C SER A 75 17.38 -7.79 -13.33
N ILE A 76 17.31 -7.14 -14.50
CA ILE A 76 16.15 -6.34 -14.91
C ILE A 76 14.88 -7.21 -14.98
N LYS A 77 14.99 -8.44 -15.50
CA LYS A 77 13.85 -9.37 -15.56
C LYS A 77 13.34 -9.75 -14.17
N ASN A 78 14.22 -9.91 -13.20
CA ASN A 78 13.86 -10.20 -11.81
C ASN A 78 13.20 -8.98 -11.14
N LEU A 79 13.79 -7.78 -11.28
CA LEU A 79 13.19 -6.54 -10.79
C LEU A 79 11.80 -6.31 -11.37
N LYS A 80 11.60 -6.59 -12.66
CA LYS A 80 10.27 -6.48 -13.30
C LYS A 80 9.24 -7.42 -12.68
N LYS A 81 9.64 -8.62 -12.26
CA LYS A 81 8.75 -9.55 -11.54
C LYS A 81 8.43 -9.04 -10.14
N GLU A 82 9.42 -8.53 -9.42
CA GLU A 82 9.23 -7.95 -8.08
C GLU A 82 8.28 -6.76 -8.11
N VAL A 83 8.47 -5.83 -9.05
CA VAL A 83 7.56 -4.68 -9.25
C VAL A 83 6.14 -5.15 -9.54
N LYS A 84 5.97 -6.17 -10.38
CA LYS A 84 4.63 -6.72 -10.67
C LYS A 84 3.97 -7.31 -9.41
N ASN A 85 4.74 -7.99 -8.56
CA ASN A 85 4.23 -8.54 -7.31
C ASN A 85 3.81 -7.42 -6.36
N LEU A 86 4.62 -6.38 -6.20
CA LEU A 86 4.30 -5.20 -5.39
C LEU A 86 3.03 -4.48 -5.86
N ILE A 87 2.84 -4.36 -7.19
CA ILE A 87 1.60 -3.81 -7.76
C ILE A 87 0.40 -4.65 -7.34
N ASN A 88 0.46 -5.98 -7.49
CA ASN A 88 -0.62 -6.87 -7.10
C ASN A 88 -0.93 -6.78 -5.58
N GLU A 89 0.10 -6.73 -4.74
CA GLU A 89 -0.05 -6.57 -3.29
C GLU A 89 -0.69 -5.23 -2.91
N SER A 90 -0.32 -4.16 -3.62
CA SER A 90 -0.91 -2.84 -3.46
C SER A 90 -2.39 -2.84 -3.84
N GLU A 91 -2.76 -3.47 -4.96
CA GLU A 91 -4.16 -3.61 -5.40
C GLU A 91 -4.99 -4.41 -4.38
N GLN A 92 -4.46 -5.51 -3.85
CA GLN A 92 -5.14 -6.29 -2.80
C GLN A 92 -5.33 -5.46 -1.53
N THR A 93 -4.33 -4.69 -1.13
CA THR A 93 -4.42 -3.82 0.04
C THR A 93 -5.46 -2.73 -0.17
N LYS A 94 -5.50 -2.11 -1.35
CA LYS A 94 -6.52 -1.12 -1.71
C LYS A 94 -7.93 -1.70 -1.60
N GLN A 95 -8.17 -2.90 -2.14
CA GLN A 95 -9.47 -3.57 -2.03
C GLN A 95 -9.86 -3.86 -0.57
N LYS A 96 -8.91 -4.26 0.28
CA LYS A 96 -9.16 -4.48 1.71
C LYS A 96 -9.58 -3.18 2.42
N VAL A 97 -8.90 -2.07 2.12
CA VAL A 97 -9.24 -0.74 2.67
C VAL A 97 -10.64 -0.32 2.23
N GLU A 98 -10.95 -0.40 0.93
CA GLU A 98 -12.28 -0.05 0.41
C GLU A 98 -13.41 -0.87 1.06
N ASN A 99 -13.17 -2.15 1.34
CA ASN A 99 -14.14 -3.01 2.02
C ASN A 99 -14.31 -2.64 3.51
N LEU A 100 -13.22 -2.27 4.18
CA LEU A 100 -13.26 -1.80 5.57
C LEU A 100 -13.99 -0.46 5.67
N ASP A 101 -13.75 0.45 4.74
CA ASP A 101 -14.43 1.75 4.69
C ASP A 101 -15.94 1.55 4.53
N LYS A 102 -16.38 0.73 3.56
CA LYS A 102 -17.81 0.40 3.38
C LYS A 102 -18.44 -0.21 4.64
N LYS A 103 -17.72 -1.10 5.33
CA LYS A 103 -18.20 -1.72 6.58
C LYS A 103 -18.31 -0.69 7.70
N THR A 104 -17.34 0.20 7.80
CA THR A 104 -17.30 1.28 8.79
C THR A 104 -18.44 2.26 8.54
N ASP A 105 -18.63 2.70 7.30
CA ASP A 105 -19.75 3.57 6.90
C ASP A 105 -21.10 2.96 7.26
N LYS A 106 -21.30 1.68 6.94
CA LYS A 106 -22.53 0.97 7.32
C LYS A 106 -22.72 0.96 8.83
N THR A 107 -21.68 0.65 9.58
CA THR A 107 -21.73 0.62 11.06
C THR A 107 -22.07 2.00 11.62
N VAL A 108 -21.46 3.07 11.09
CA VAL A 108 -21.74 4.45 11.47
C VAL A 108 -23.18 4.83 11.15
N GLN A 109 -23.71 4.45 9.98
CA GLN A 109 -25.10 4.68 9.61
C GLN A 109 -26.08 3.94 10.53
N ASP A 110 -25.79 2.69 10.88
CA ASP A 110 -26.61 1.89 11.78
C ASP A 110 -26.62 2.50 13.20
N ILE A 111 -25.46 2.95 13.69
CA ILE A 111 -25.37 3.68 14.97
C ILE A 111 -26.17 4.98 14.90
N LYS A 112 -26.01 5.77 13.83
CA LYS A 112 -26.73 7.04 13.66
C LYS A 112 -28.24 6.83 13.70
N LYS A 113 -28.77 5.86 12.95
CA LYS A 113 -30.18 5.47 12.98
C LYS A 113 -30.62 5.02 14.37
N GLY A 114 -29.80 4.22 15.06
CA GLY A 114 -30.07 3.73 16.40
C GLY A 114 -30.10 4.82 17.48
N VAL A 115 -29.34 5.90 17.28
CA VAL A 115 -29.39 7.11 18.11
C VAL A 115 -30.63 7.95 17.78
N GLU A 116 -30.88 8.21 16.49
CA GLU A 116 -32.02 9.00 16.01
C GLU A 116 -33.38 8.40 16.43
N ASN A 117 -33.50 7.07 16.39
CA ASN A 117 -34.73 6.38 16.80
C ASN A 117 -34.78 6.00 18.30
N GLY A 118 -33.77 6.39 19.08
CA GLY A 118 -33.71 6.18 20.54
C GLY A 118 -33.37 4.75 21.00
N SER A 119 -33.20 3.77 20.11
CA SER A 119 -32.93 2.37 20.48
C SER A 119 -31.60 2.17 21.22
N ILE A 120 -30.53 2.86 20.82
CA ILE A 120 -29.22 2.79 21.49
C ILE A 120 -29.26 3.52 22.83
N VAL A 121 -29.96 4.66 22.90
CA VAL A 121 -30.14 5.42 24.15
C VAL A 121 -30.95 4.59 25.15
N ALA A 122 -31.99 3.88 24.70
CA ALA A 122 -32.77 2.98 25.53
C ALA A 122 -31.96 1.76 26.02
N GLN A 123 -31.01 1.25 25.23
CA GLN A 123 -30.08 0.19 25.68
C GLN A 123 -29.06 0.69 26.72
N LYS A 124 -28.58 1.94 26.60
CA LYS A 124 -27.61 2.54 27.54
C LYS A 124 -28.24 3.18 28.76
N ALA A 125 -29.52 3.56 28.71
CA ALA A 125 -30.23 4.08 29.86
C ALA A 125 -30.20 3.02 30.96
N LEU A 126 -29.54 3.35 32.09
CA LEU A 126 -29.47 2.49 33.26
C LEU A 126 -30.88 1.96 33.54
N MET A 127 -31.04 0.65 33.43
CA MET A 127 -32.28 -0.06 33.73
C MET A 127 -32.80 0.46 35.06
N LEU A 128 -34.02 1.02 35.07
CA LEU A 128 -34.65 1.41 36.33
C LEU A 128 -34.93 0.11 37.08
N LYS A 129 -34.06 -0.25 38.01
CA LYS A 129 -34.26 -1.41 38.87
C LYS A 129 -35.54 -1.15 39.67
N GLY A 130 -36.54 -2.01 39.48
CA GLY A 130 -37.72 -2.05 40.35
C GLY A 130 -37.26 -2.23 41.80
N LYS A 131 -38.03 -1.70 42.75
CA LYS A 131 -37.65 -1.71 44.17
C LYS A 131 -37.56 -3.12 44.78
N ASP A 132 -38.23 -4.10 44.19
CA ASP A 132 -38.05 -5.50 44.53
C ASP A 132 -36.94 -6.12 43.69
N ASN A 133 -36.07 -6.90 44.32
CA ASN A 133 -34.96 -7.56 43.62
C ASN A 133 -35.42 -8.64 42.61
N GLU A 134 -36.73 -8.78 42.40
CA GLU A 134 -37.40 -9.83 41.65
C GLU A 134 -38.01 -9.35 40.32
N HIS A 135 -38.02 -8.04 40.05
CA HIS A 135 -38.65 -7.49 38.85
C HIS A 135 -37.81 -6.36 38.23
N TRP A 136 -37.62 -6.42 36.91
CA TRP A 136 -36.82 -5.46 36.15
C TRP A 136 -37.71 -4.59 35.28
N ILE A 137 -37.62 -3.27 35.38
CA ILE A 137 -38.27 -2.41 34.39
C ILE A 137 -37.33 -2.31 33.19
N LYS A 138 -37.79 -2.78 32.04
CA LYS A 138 -37.03 -2.75 30.78
C LYS A 138 -37.81 -1.99 29.72
N PHE A 139 -37.06 -1.29 28.87
CA PHE A 139 -37.61 -0.84 27.61
C PHE A 139 -37.93 -2.06 26.73
N ARG A 140 -39.17 -2.14 26.24
CA ARG A 140 -39.58 -3.25 25.36
C ARG A 140 -39.65 -2.81 23.90
N LYS A 141 -40.36 -1.71 23.63
CA LYS A 141 -40.60 -1.21 22.27
C LYS A 141 -41.00 0.27 22.28
N LEU A 142 -40.87 0.90 21.12
CA LEU A 142 -41.63 2.09 20.79
C LEU A 142 -42.98 1.65 20.22
N ASP A 143 -44.07 2.28 20.66
CA ASP A 143 -45.36 2.09 20.01
C ASP A 143 -45.46 2.92 18.71
N GLY A 144 -46.56 2.75 17.96
CA GLY A 144 -46.79 3.48 16.71
C GLY A 144 -46.95 5.00 16.87
N ALA A 145 -46.94 5.51 18.10
CA ALA A 145 -47.04 6.93 18.44
C ALA A 145 -45.75 7.48 19.09
N ASN A 146 -44.64 6.75 18.97
CA ASN A 146 -43.33 7.11 19.52
C ASN A 146 -43.29 7.29 21.04
N HIS A 147 -44.16 6.63 21.80
CA HIS A 147 -44.00 6.55 23.25
C HIS A 147 -42.94 5.52 23.61
N HIS A 148 -42.07 5.85 24.57
CA HIS A 148 -41.23 4.83 25.18
C HIS A 148 -42.12 3.93 26.05
N CYS A 149 -42.30 2.66 25.64
CA CYS A 149 -43.00 1.66 26.44
C CYS A 149 -41.98 0.95 27.34
N LEU A 150 -42.00 1.31 28.61
CA LEU A 150 -41.31 0.58 29.67
C LEU A 150 -42.26 -0.47 30.21
N GLN A 151 -41.81 -1.71 30.32
CA GLN A 151 -42.57 -2.80 30.92
C GLN A 151 -41.79 -3.46 32.05
N VAL A 152 -42.51 -3.99 33.02
CA VAL A 152 -41.93 -4.81 34.08
C VAL A 152 -41.72 -6.22 33.52
N LEU A 153 -40.45 -6.61 33.39
CA LEU A 153 -40.06 -8.00 33.18
C LEU A 153 -39.98 -8.69 34.54
N ARG A 154 -40.78 -9.73 34.72
CA ARG A 154 -40.75 -10.57 35.91
C ARG A 154 -39.67 -11.65 35.81
N ASN A 155 -39.31 -12.23 36.96
CA ASN A 155 -38.33 -13.32 37.04
C ASN A 155 -38.72 -14.60 36.25
N ASP A 156 -40.00 -14.78 35.93
CA ASP A 156 -40.50 -15.87 35.08
C ASP A 156 -40.43 -15.54 33.57
N ASN A 157 -39.74 -14.47 33.19
CA ASN A 157 -39.61 -13.96 31.81
C ASN A 157 -40.93 -13.50 31.16
N THR A 158 -41.98 -13.28 31.94
CA THR A 158 -43.23 -12.69 31.45
C THR A 158 -43.19 -11.16 31.58
N TRP A 159 -43.85 -10.49 30.64
CA TRP A 159 -43.92 -9.04 30.56
C TRP A 159 -45.26 -8.54 31.11
N HIS A 160 -45.22 -7.61 32.07
CA HIS A 160 -46.40 -7.04 32.71
C HIS A 160 -46.30 -5.50 32.78
N ASP A 161 -47.47 -4.85 32.77
CA ASP A 161 -47.73 -3.42 32.93
C ASP A 161 -46.93 -2.44 32.03
N ASP A 162 -47.64 -1.68 31.20
CA ASP A 162 -47.06 -0.64 30.34
C ASP A 162 -46.95 0.71 31.06
N VAL A 163 -45.73 1.18 31.29
CA VAL A 163 -45.46 2.59 31.60
C VAL A 163 -45.07 3.29 30.31
N LYS A 164 -45.99 4.10 29.80
CA LYS A 164 -45.78 4.92 28.60
C LYS A 164 -45.25 6.29 29.02
N VAL A 165 -44.05 6.65 28.56
CA VAL A 165 -43.46 7.96 28.84
C VAL A 165 -43.31 8.74 27.54
N LYS A 166 -43.97 9.90 27.48
CA LYS A 166 -43.81 10.85 26.38
C LYS A 166 -42.55 11.68 26.65
N SER A 167 -41.65 11.75 25.67
CA SER A 167 -40.39 12.49 25.79
C SER A 167 -40.64 14.00 25.86
N ALA A 168 -40.74 14.57 27.07
CA ALA A 168 -40.56 15.99 27.38
C ALA A 168 -40.71 16.20 28.90
N LEU A 169 -40.25 17.35 29.42
CA LEU A 169 -40.18 17.83 30.81
C LEU A 169 -41.43 17.66 31.74
N PHE A 170 -42.49 16.99 31.30
CA PHE A 170 -43.71 16.73 32.06
C PHE A 170 -44.09 15.25 31.92
N LEU A 171 -43.95 14.49 33.01
CA LEU A 171 -44.42 13.11 33.10
C LEU A 171 -45.96 13.11 33.04
N GLN A 172 -46.52 12.64 31.93
CA GLN A 172 -47.96 12.44 31.75
C GLN A 172 -48.25 10.94 31.82
N ALA A 173 -49.14 10.51 32.72
CA ALA A 173 -49.60 9.12 32.78
C ALA A 173 -50.77 8.91 31.81
N SER A 174 -50.85 7.70 31.27
CA SER A 174 -51.72 7.32 30.15
C SER A 174 -53.14 6.95 30.60
N ASP A 175 -53.94 7.94 30.95
CA ASP A 175 -55.28 8.06 30.38
C ASP A 175 -55.55 9.56 30.18
N ASP A 176 -56.43 9.92 29.25
CA ASP A 176 -56.62 11.33 28.86
C ASP A 176 -57.26 12.20 29.97
N LYS A 177 -57.36 11.70 31.21
CA LYS A 177 -58.00 12.34 32.36
C LYS A 177 -57.06 12.52 33.56
N HIS A 178 -55.90 11.88 33.61
CA HIS A 178 -55.02 11.99 34.78
C HIS A 178 -53.67 12.62 34.46
N TRP A 179 -53.22 13.52 35.33
CA TRP A 179 -51.89 14.14 35.24
C TRP A 179 -51.03 13.66 36.40
N MET A 180 -49.76 13.34 36.15
CA MET A 180 -48.80 13.17 37.24
C MET A 180 -48.15 14.51 37.54
N ARG A 181 -48.37 15.04 38.74
CA ARG A 181 -47.70 16.24 39.22
C ARG A 181 -46.77 15.90 40.38
N TYR A 182 -45.60 16.53 40.36
CA TYR A 182 -44.66 16.50 41.46
C TYR A 182 -45.17 17.40 42.59
N LYS A 183 -45.36 16.83 43.79
CA LYS A 183 -45.70 17.60 45.00
C LYS A 183 -44.56 17.43 46.01
N TYR A 184 -43.82 18.52 46.23
CA TYR A 184 -42.77 18.56 47.25
C TYR A 184 -43.41 18.36 48.64
N MET A 185 -42.96 17.35 49.38
CA MET A 185 -43.31 17.16 50.80
C MET A 185 -42.07 17.41 51.66
N LYS A 186 -42.29 18.01 52.83
CA LYS A 186 -41.27 18.59 53.71
C LYS A 186 -40.45 17.56 54.51
N ASP A 187 -40.84 16.28 54.47
CA ASP A 187 -40.17 15.21 55.21
C ASP A 187 -39.15 14.50 54.30
N GLY A 188 -37.92 15.00 54.33
CA GLY A 188 -36.81 14.71 53.40
C GLY A 188 -36.28 13.28 53.31
N LYS A 189 -37.15 12.28 53.09
CA LYS A 189 -36.75 10.90 52.74
C LYS A 189 -37.29 10.41 51.40
N TYR A 190 -38.34 11.02 50.82
CA TYR A 190 -38.96 10.50 49.59
C TYR A 190 -39.54 11.62 48.70
N HIS A 191 -39.37 11.48 47.39
CA HIS A 191 -40.16 12.22 46.41
C HIS A 191 -41.40 11.37 46.08
N THR A 192 -42.59 11.85 46.41
CA THR A 192 -43.83 11.13 46.11
C THR A 192 -44.47 11.75 44.88
N PHE A 193 -44.71 10.95 43.84
CA PHE A 193 -45.49 11.39 42.69
C PHE A 193 -46.94 10.98 42.93
N TYR A 194 -47.83 11.95 42.74
CA TYR A 194 -49.26 11.74 42.88
C TYR A 194 -49.90 11.78 41.50
N ILE A 195 -50.93 10.95 41.34
CA ILE A 195 -51.80 10.95 40.18
C ILE A 195 -52.96 11.90 40.50
N TRP A 196 -53.10 12.95 39.70
CA TRP A 196 -54.12 13.99 39.81
C TRP A 196 -55.23 13.71 38.78
N ASP A 197 -56.47 13.55 39.24
CA ASP A 197 -57.67 13.48 38.39
C ASP A 197 -58.20 14.88 38.06
N VAL A 198 -58.90 15.02 36.93
CA VAL A 198 -59.62 16.24 36.50
C VAL A 198 -60.64 16.72 37.54
N ASN A 199 -61.12 15.83 38.42
CA ASN A 199 -62.07 16.16 39.50
C ASN A 199 -61.39 16.61 40.81
N ASP A 200 -60.13 17.04 40.74
CA ASP A 200 -59.33 17.55 41.87
C ASP A 200 -59.16 16.56 43.04
N THR A 201 -59.31 15.27 42.74
CA THR A 201 -59.19 14.17 43.69
C THR A 201 -57.83 13.48 43.51
N TRP A 202 -57.10 13.26 44.61
CA TRP A 202 -55.78 12.62 44.60
C TRP A 202 -55.91 11.10 44.77
N HIS A 203 -55.41 10.32 43.81
CA HIS A 203 -55.44 8.85 43.86
C HIS A 203 -54.06 8.24 44.11
N HIS A 204 -54.05 6.92 44.37
CA HIS A 204 -52.96 6.13 44.96
C HIS A 204 -51.53 6.56 44.57
N CYS A 205 -50.66 6.64 45.58
CA CYS A 205 -49.30 7.13 45.47
C CYS A 205 -48.33 6.10 44.87
N VAL A 206 -47.52 6.54 43.91
CA VAL A 206 -46.27 5.82 43.55
C VAL A 206 -45.15 6.43 44.38
N ARG A 207 -44.69 5.69 45.40
CA ARG A 207 -43.53 6.09 46.21
C ARG A 207 -42.26 5.67 45.49
N VAL A 208 -41.58 6.62 44.87
CA VAL A 208 -40.22 6.43 44.35
C VAL A 208 -39.22 6.94 45.38
N GLY A 209 -38.39 6.04 45.88
CA GLY A 209 -37.27 6.42 46.74
C GLY A 209 -36.20 7.13 45.93
N ALA A 210 -35.60 8.19 46.48
CA ALA A 210 -34.37 8.71 45.91
C ALA A 210 -33.32 7.60 45.94
N ALA A 211 -32.67 7.35 44.81
CA ALA A 211 -31.57 6.39 44.75
C ALA A 211 -30.50 6.83 45.76
N LYS A 212 -30.12 5.94 46.68
CA LYS A 212 -28.96 6.20 47.54
C LYS A 212 -27.77 6.44 46.63
N LYS A 213 -27.09 7.57 46.83
CA LYS A 213 -25.80 7.86 46.20
C LYS A 213 -24.89 6.67 46.53
N ILE A 214 -24.55 5.87 45.53
CA ILE A 214 -23.52 4.84 45.66
C ILE A 214 -22.24 5.63 45.94
N ARG A 215 -21.69 5.46 47.15
CA ARG A 215 -20.37 5.98 47.47
C ARG A 215 -19.40 4.98 46.87
N ASP A 216 -18.68 5.42 45.85
CA ASP A 216 -17.40 4.83 45.48
C ASP A 216 -16.33 5.26 46.50
#